data_AF-A0A2P2KRJ1-F1
#
_entry.id   AF-A0A2P2KRJ1-F1
#
_cell.length_a   1.000
_cell.length_b   1.000
_cell.length_c   1.000
_cell.angle_alpha   90.00
_cell.angle_beta   90.00
_cell.angle_gamma   90.00
#
_symmetry.space_group_name_H-M   'P 1'
#
loop_
_entity.id
_entity.type
_entity.pdbx_description
1 polymer ?
#
loop_
_entity_poly.entity_id
_entity_poly.type
_entity_poly.pdbx_seq_one_letter_code
_entity_poly.pdbx_strand_id
1 'polypeptide(L)'
;MGRGEAKDKAAIQAELLRQNGNTYFNKSRYAAAIDAYTEAITLCPNVAVYWTNRALCHRKRKHVSAPSFASIIFFFIFHFCFLLGFPIFLFLRFSGIYLLDGPPSL
;
A
#
# COMPACT_ATOMS: atom_id res chain seq x y z
N MET A 1 -24.23 -16.03 -14.28
CA MET A 1 -23.59 -14.72 -14.49
C MET A 1 -23.57 -14.01 -13.14
N GLY A 2 -22.43 -13.47 -12.67
CA GLY A 2 -22.41 -12.76 -11.36
C GLY A 2 -21.02 -12.38 -10.84
N ARG A 3 -19.95 -13.03 -11.30
CA ARG A 3 -18.58 -12.72 -10.86
C ARG A 3 -17.99 -11.43 -11.49
N GLY A 4 -18.51 -11.01 -12.65
CA GLY A 4 -18.07 -9.79 -13.34
C GLY A 4 -18.53 -8.51 -12.64
N GLU A 5 -19.83 -8.39 -12.38
CA GLU A 5 -20.42 -7.17 -11.78
C GLU A 5 -19.83 -6.80 -10.42
N ALA A 6 -19.51 -7.77 -9.56
CA ALA A 6 -18.90 -7.49 -8.26
C ALA A 6 -17.48 -6.92 -8.41
N LYS A 7 -16.74 -7.40 -9.41
CA LYS A 7 -15.38 -6.92 -9.72
C LYS A 7 -15.43 -5.51 -10.31
N ASP A 8 -16.42 -5.24 -11.15
CA ASP A 8 -16.64 -3.92 -11.75
C ASP A 8 -17.03 -2.90 -10.67
N LYS A 9 -17.91 -3.26 -9.74
CA LYS A 9 -18.25 -2.41 -8.58
C LYS A 9 -17.03 -2.11 -7.70
N ALA A 10 -16.20 -3.11 -7.41
CA ALA A 10 -14.97 -2.92 -6.65
C ALA A 10 -13.96 -2.00 -7.37
N ALA A 11 -13.85 -2.12 -8.71
CA ALA A 11 -13.00 -1.26 -9.52
C ALA A 11 -13.52 0.19 -9.56
N ILE A 12 -14.83 0.38 -9.69
CA ILE A 12 -15.47 1.70 -9.64
C ILE A 12 -15.24 2.35 -8.27
N GLN A 13 -15.44 1.59 -7.18
CA GLN A 13 -15.18 2.04 -5.81
C GLN A 13 -13.70 2.42 -5.60
N ALA A 14 -12.77 1.61 -6.11
CA ALA A 14 -11.34 1.89 -6.02
C ALA A 14 -10.95 3.17 -6.78
N GLU A 15 -11.56 3.44 -7.94
CA GLU A 15 -11.33 4.67 -8.68
C GLU A 15 -11.91 5.90 -7.96
N LEU A 16 -13.07 5.75 -7.31
CA LEU A 16 -13.66 6.82 -6.49
C LEU A 16 -12.76 7.17 -5.29
N LEU A 17 -12.20 6.15 -4.63
CA LEU A 17 -11.20 6.32 -3.57
C LEU A 17 -9.91 6.99 -4.09
N ARG A 18 -9.48 6.66 -5.31
CA ARG A 18 -8.35 7.35 -5.98
C ARG A 18 -8.63 8.83 -6.16
N GLN A 19 -9.83 9.18 -6.64
CA GLN A 19 -10.22 10.57 -6.83
C GLN A 19 -10.27 11.30 -5.48
N ASN A 20 -10.85 10.69 -4.44
CA ASN A 20 -10.83 11.24 -3.09
C ASN A 20 -9.39 11.47 -2.61
N GLY A 21 -8.49 10.50 -2.80
CA GLY A 21 -7.06 10.64 -2.51
C GLY A 21 -6.42 11.83 -3.22
N ASN A 22 -6.74 12.05 -4.51
CA ASN A 22 -6.28 13.22 -5.26
C ASN A 22 -6.82 14.53 -4.67
N THR A 23 -8.08 14.57 -4.25
CA THR A 23 -8.64 15.77 -3.60
C THR A 23 -7.93 16.08 -2.27
N TYR A 24 -7.62 15.06 -1.47
CA TYR A 24 -6.86 15.24 -0.22
C TYR A 24 -5.42 15.66 -0.49
N PHE A 25 -4.81 15.14 -1.56
CA PHE A 25 -3.47 15.54 -2.00
C PHE A 25 -3.42 17.03 -2.38
N ASN A 26 -4.41 17.51 -3.13
CA ASN A 26 -4.54 18.93 -3.47
C ASN A 26 -4.78 19.81 -2.24
N LYS A 27 -5.47 19.29 -1.22
CA LYS A 27 -5.66 19.95 0.08
C LYS A 27 -4.44 19.83 1.02
N SER A 28 -3.31 19.31 0.55
CA SER A 28 -2.10 19.03 1.36
C SER A 28 -2.33 18.09 2.54
N ARG A 29 -3.45 17.36 2.58
CA ARG A 29 -3.79 16.36 3.60
C ARG A 29 -3.24 15.00 3.20
N TYR A 30 -1.91 14.88 3.19
CA TYR A 30 -1.24 13.68 2.69
C TYR A 30 -1.55 12.40 3.47
N ALA A 31 -1.82 12.49 4.79
CA ALA A 31 -2.19 11.33 5.61
C ALA A 31 -3.53 10.72 5.16
N ALA A 32 -4.58 11.54 5.07
CA ALA A 32 -5.89 11.10 4.58
C ALA A 32 -5.85 10.60 3.13
N ALA A 33 -4.99 11.21 2.28
CA ALA A 33 -4.77 10.73 0.93
C ALA A 33 -4.16 9.31 0.93
N ILE A 34 -3.19 9.04 1.80
CA ILE A 34 -2.56 7.72 1.94
C ILE A 34 -3.59 6.67 2.36
N ASP A 35 -4.48 7.00 3.30
CA ASP A 35 -5.52 6.08 3.76
C ASP A 35 -6.50 5.74 2.62
N ALA A 36 -6.98 6.75 1.88
CA ALA A 36 -7.85 6.55 0.71
C ALA A 36 -7.19 5.69 -0.39
N TYR A 37 -5.90 5.91 -0.69
CA TYR A 37 -5.17 5.05 -1.62
C TYR A 37 -4.96 3.64 -1.09
N THR A 38 -4.81 3.47 0.23
CA THR A 38 -4.67 2.16 0.85
C THR A 38 -5.96 1.37 0.73
N GLU A 39 -7.11 1.99 0.97
CA GLU A 39 -8.42 1.36 0.73
C GLU A 39 -8.59 0.97 -0.74
N ALA A 40 -8.22 1.84 -1.69
CA ALA A 40 -8.27 1.52 -3.12
C ALA A 40 -7.41 0.29 -3.48
N ILE A 41 -6.22 0.17 -2.87
CA ILE A 41 -5.33 -0.99 -3.03
C ILE A 41 -5.97 -2.27 -2.46
N THR A 42 -6.66 -2.19 -1.32
CA THR A 42 -7.30 -3.39 -0.73
C THR A 42 -8.40 -3.95 -1.64
N LEU A 43 -9.12 -3.06 -2.35
CA LEU A 43 -10.16 -3.45 -3.30
C LEU A 43 -9.55 -3.97 -4.61
N CYS A 44 -8.53 -3.29 -5.11
CA CYS A 44 -7.92 -3.55 -6.42
C CYS A 44 -6.39 -3.47 -6.32
N PRO A 45 -5.73 -4.53 -5.82
CA PRO A 45 -4.26 -4.52 -5.65
C PRO A 45 -3.51 -4.56 -6.99
N ASN A 46 -4.20 -4.95 -8.07
CA ASN A 46 -3.63 -5.11 -9.41
C ASN A 46 -3.33 -3.76 -10.11
N VAL A 47 -3.78 -2.64 -9.54
CA VAL A 47 -3.62 -1.32 -10.17
C VAL A 47 -2.39 -0.62 -9.59
N ALA A 48 -1.31 -0.59 -10.38
CA ALA A 48 -0.05 0.06 -10.00
C ALA A 48 -0.18 1.55 -9.67
N VAL A 49 -1.16 2.24 -10.27
CA VAL A 49 -1.40 3.69 -10.09
C VAL A 49 -1.63 4.05 -8.62
N TYR A 50 -2.35 3.23 -7.85
CA TYR A 50 -2.64 3.53 -6.45
C TYR A 50 -1.37 3.51 -5.59
N TRP A 51 -0.47 2.57 -5.86
CA TRP A 51 0.83 2.47 -5.21
C TRP A 51 1.71 3.68 -5.51
N THR A 52 1.78 4.10 -6.77
CA THR A 52 2.54 5.28 -7.20
C THR A 52 1.99 6.56 -6.56
N ASN A 53 0.67 6.73 -6.52
CA ASN A 53 0.04 7.90 -5.91
C ASN A 53 0.26 7.94 -4.39
N ARG A 54 0.19 6.79 -3.71
CA ARG A 54 0.54 6.68 -2.29
C ARG A 54 2.02 7.00 -2.04
N ALA A 55 2.93 6.51 -2.88
CA ALA A 55 4.36 6.84 -2.79
C ALA A 55 4.62 8.34 -2.99
N LEU A 56 3.90 8.98 -3.91
CA LEU A 56 3.98 10.43 -4.13
C LEU A 56 3.53 11.21 -2.87
N CYS A 57 2.46 10.76 -2.21
CA CYS A 57 2.01 11.33 -0.94
C CYS A 57 3.09 11.20 0.13
N HIS A 58 3.70 10.02 0.26
CA HIS A 58 4.81 9.82 1.18
C HIS A 58 6.01 10.69 0.85
N ARG A 59 6.36 10.89 -0.42
CA ARG A 59 7.45 11.80 -0.83
C ARG A 59 7.16 13.24 -0.44
N LYS A 60 5.94 13.72 -0.69
CA LYS A 60 5.50 15.06 -0.31
C LYS A 60 5.45 15.23 1.22
N ARG A 61 5.02 14.21 1.96
CA ARG A 61 5.03 14.20 3.44
C ARG A 61 6.45 14.07 4.01
N LYS A 62 7.36 13.32 3.37
CA LYS A 62 8.74 13.08 3.81
C LYS A 62 9.61 14.32 3.79
N HIS A 63 9.34 15.31 2.92
CA HIS A 63 9.97 16.63 3.05
C HIS A 63 9.72 17.28 4.42
N VAL A 64 8.70 16.82 5.16
CA VAL A 64 8.36 17.27 6.52
C VAL A 64 8.68 16.21 7.59
N SER A 65 8.91 14.94 7.22
CA SER A 65 9.07 13.83 8.19
C SER A 65 9.69 12.56 7.57
N ALA A 66 11.02 12.40 7.68
CA ALA A 66 11.86 11.18 7.76
C ALA A 66 11.46 9.83 7.05
N PRO A 67 12.44 8.97 6.71
CA PRO A 67 12.19 7.82 5.85
C PRO A 67 11.45 6.65 6.54
N SER A 68 10.16 6.47 6.24
CA SER A 68 9.40 5.28 6.64
C SER A 68 9.89 3.99 5.98
N PHE A 69 10.09 2.96 6.82
CA PHE A 69 10.56 1.59 6.52
C PHE A 69 9.82 0.86 5.38
N ALA A 70 8.63 1.33 5.01
CA ALA A 70 7.85 0.78 3.88
C ALA A 70 8.57 0.87 2.52
N SER A 71 9.47 1.86 2.33
CA SER A 71 10.28 1.95 1.10
C SER A 71 11.32 0.82 1.00
N ILE A 72 11.84 0.35 2.14
CA ILE A 72 12.84 -0.74 2.19
C ILE A 72 12.18 -2.07 1.81
N ILE A 73 10.98 -2.32 2.33
CA ILE A 73 10.22 -3.54 2.01
C ILE A 73 9.83 -3.57 0.53
N PHE A 74 9.42 -2.46 -0.07
CA PHE A 74 9.09 -2.40 -1.50
C PHE A 74 10.33 -2.58 -2.39
N PHE A 75 11.48 -2.03 -2.00
CA PHE A 75 12.74 -2.20 -2.72
C PHE A 75 13.25 -3.64 -2.61
N PHE A 76 13.13 -4.27 -1.44
CA PHE A 76 13.47 -5.68 -1.25
C PHE A 76 12.54 -6.61 -2.02
N ILE A 77 11.22 -6.37 -2.03
CA ILE A 77 10.27 -7.20 -2.77
C ILE A 77 10.50 -7.08 -4.28
N PHE A 78 10.75 -5.88 -4.82
CA PHE A 78 10.96 -5.70 -6.25
C PHE A 78 12.32 -6.21 -6.74
N HIS A 79 13.38 -6.04 -5.94
CA HIS A 79 14.72 -6.52 -6.26
C HIS A 79 14.84 -8.04 -6.10
N PHE A 80 14.22 -8.63 -5.08
CA PHE A 80 14.31 -10.07 -4.81
C PHE A 80 13.42 -10.90 -5.75
N CYS A 81 12.30 -10.34 -6.22
CA CYS A 81 11.41 -11.03 -7.17
C CYS A 81 12.03 -11.15 -8.58
N PHE A 82 12.85 -10.17 -9.00
CA PHE A 82 13.48 -10.19 -10.32
C PHE A 82 14.75 -11.05 -10.38
N LEU A 83 15.47 -11.23 -9.26
CA LEU A 83 16.78 -11.89 -9.26
C LEU A 83 16.75 -13.40 -9.00
N LEU A 84 15.70 -13.96 -8.38
CA LEU A 84 15.76 -15.33 -7.87
C LEU A 84 14.65 -16.28 -8.34
N GLY A 85 13.56 -15.82 -8.96
CA GLY A 85 12.51 -16.74 -9.47
C GLY A 85 11.97 -17.71 -8.42
N PHE A 86 11.99 -17.33 -7.13
CA PHE A 86 11.66 -18.21 -6.01
C PHE A 86 10.15 -18.16 -5.68
N PRO A 87 9.51 -19.30 -5.42
CA PRO A 87 8.10 -19.35 -5.06
C PRO A 87 7.86 -18.68 -3.70
N ILE A 88 6.78 -17.90 -3.63
CA ILE A 88 6.29 -17.05 -2.52
C ILE A 88 6.27 -17.74 -1.14
N PHE A 89 6.32 -19.07 -1.10
CA PHE A 89 6.21 -19.88 0.12
C PHE A 89 7.35 -19.71 1.14
N LEU A 90 8.55 -19.27 0.75
CA LEU A 90 9.67 -19.14 1.72
C LEU A 90 9.59 -17.84 2.55
N PHE A 91 8.84 -16.84 2.10
CA PHE A 91 8.71 -15.55 2.80
C PHE A 91 7.87 -15.67 4.09
N LEU A 92 6.93 -16.62 4.16
CA LEU A 92 6.16 -16.90 5.38
C LEU A 92 7.00 -17.50 6.53
N ARG A 93 8.19 -18.05 6.23
CA ARG A 93 9.10 -18.56 7.27
C ARG A 93 9.86 -17.43 7.97
N PHE A 94 10.06 -16.30 7.29
CA PHE A 94 10.75 -15.12 7.85
C PHE A 94 9.80 -14.18 8.62
N SER A 95 8.49 -14.25 8.40
CA SER A 95 7.50 -13.48 9.18
C SER A 95 7.29 -14.03 10.60
N GLY A 96 7.92 -15.14 10.98
CA GLY A 96 7.83 -15.78 12.31
C GLY A 96 8.57 -15.06 13.45
N ILE A 97 8.92 -13.77 13.31
CA ILE A 97 9.66 -13.00 14.33
C ILE A 97 8.79 -11.96 15.08
N TYR A 98 7.51 -11.79 14.76
CA TYR A 98 6.63 -10.87 15.47
C TYR A 98 5.80 -11.52 16.61
N LEU A 99 6.43 -12.34 17.45
CA LEU A 99 5.80 -12.86 18.68
C LEU A 99 6.62 -12.55 19.95
N LEU A 100 7.30 -11.41 20.01
CA LEU A 100 7.86 -10.87 21.26
C LEU A 100 7.92 -9.35 21.18
N ASP A 101 6.77 -8.69 21.22
CA ASP A 101 6.61 -7.41 21.92
C ASP A 101 5.13 -7.00 21.90
N GLY A 102 4.38 -7.55 22.86
CA GLY A 102 3.14 -6.96 23.33
C GLY A 102 3.43 -6.21 24.64
N PRO A 103 2.93 -4.98 24.84
CA PRO A 103 3.20 -4.15 26.02
C PRO A 103 2.38 -4.65 27.23
N PRO A 104 2.73 -4.35 28.50
CA PRO A 104 2.48 -3.02 29.06
C PRO A 104 3.47 -2.53 30.15
N SER A 105 3.44 -1.20 30.30
CA SER A 105 3.71 -0.44 31.51
C SER A 105 3.13 -1.04 32.79
N LEU A 106 4.01 -1.36 33.77
CA LEU A 106 4.05 -0.80 35.13
C LEU A 106 5.44 -1.07 35.73
#